data_AF-A0AAP1AIG1-F1
#
_entry.id   AF-A0AAP1AIG1-F1
#
_cell.length_a   1.000
_cell.length_b   1.000
_cell.length_c   1.000
_cell.angle_alpha   90.00
_cell.angle_beta   90.00
_cell.angle_gamma   90.00
#
_symmetry.space_group_name_H-M   'P 1'
#
loop_
_entity.id
_entity.type
_entity.pdbx_description
1 polymer ?
#
loop_
_entity_poly.entity_id
_entity_poly.type
_entity_poly.pdbx_seq_one_letter_code
_entity_poly.pdbx_strand_id
1 'polypeptide(L)'
;YKYDIYGINLFFLKENNEYFGVLGSSIESFEVKDNKLILNLCEEETYFDEFKFDLIKKYRKNQLRLQDWCNLNEEEKKKWIEVSHWVQQYKPLDLVSSIVIDGRNIKSFNDFLCCIGEEVNGLMGYFGSSFGGLSDSLTGGIGCITVPLNITWKYFEETKYSFNNYDNPDDFEYLIELLNEKSTLNIT
;
A
#
# COMPACT_ATOMS: atom_id res chain seq x y z
N TYR A 1 8.86 -9.29 26.16
CA TYR A 1 8.34 -8.42 25.10
C TYR A 1 6.85 -8.65 25.00
N LYS A 2 6.05 -7.66 25.40
CA LYS A 2 4.59 -7.71 25.30
C LYS A 2 4.29 -7.19 23.90
N TYR A 3 3.85 -8.07 23.00
CA TYR A 3 3.36 -7.62 21.70
C TYR A 3 1.97 -7.04 21.96
N ASP A 4 1.84 -5.73 21.89
CA ASP A 4 0.53 -5.10 21.81
C ASP A 4 0.01 -5.37 20.39
N ILE A 5 -0.97 -6.27 20.26
CA ILE A 5 -1.60 -6.59 18.98
C ILE A 5 -2.65 -5.51 18.73
N TYR A 6 -2.32 -4.50 17.92
CA TYR A 6 -3.19 -3.35 17.66
C TYR A 6 -4.32 -3.63 16.65
N GLY A 7 -4.30 -4.78 15.98
CA GLY A 7 -5.36 -5.20 15.06
C GLY A 7 -5.07 -6.57 14.45
N ILE A 8 -6.12 -7.29 14.06
CA ILE A 8 -6.03 -8.55 13.34
C ILE A 8 -6.79 -8.45 12.03
N ASN A 9 -6.19 -8.99 10.96
CA ASN A 9 -6.88 -9.26 9.70
C ASN A 9 -7.18 -10.77 9.64
N LEU A 10 -8.41 -11.16 9.91
CA LEU A 10 -8.86 -12.55 9.79
C LEU A 10 -9.32 -12.83 8.37
N PHE A 11 -8.74 -13.85 7.75
CA PHE A 11 -9.17 -14.36 6.46
C PHE A 11 -10.00 -15.63 6.68
N PHE A 12 -11.29 -15.59 6.36
CA PHE A 12 -12.18 -16.73 6.56
C PHE A 12 -12.17 -17.65 5.35
N LEU A 13 -12.09 -18.96 5.60
CA LEU A 13 -12.10 -20.04 4.62
C LEU A 13 -13.34 -20.92 4.85
N LYS A 14 -14.05 -21.27 3.78
CA LYS A 14 -15.05 -22.35 3.75
C LYS A 14 -14.33 -23.71 3.83
N GLU A 15 -15.07 -24.77 4.12
CA GLU A 15 -14.55 -26.15 4.22
C GLU A 15 -13.80 -26.63 2.95
N ASN A 16 -14.09 -26.05 1.78
CA ASN A 16 -13.39 -26.33 0.53
C ASN A 16 -12.15 -25.44 0.30
N ASN A 17 -11.64 -24.77 1.33
CA ASN A 17 -10.57 -23.77 1.26
C ASN A 17 -10.89 -22.56 0.34
N GLU A 18 -12.16 -22.31 0.03
CA GLU A 18 -12.56 -21.06 -0.60
C GLU A 18 -12.67 -19.96 0.43
N TYR A 19 -11.94 -18.87 0.21
CA TYR A 19 -12.07 -17.68 1.04
C TYR A 19 -13.52 -17.12 0.98
N PHE A 20 -14.02 -16.52 2.06
CA PHE A 20 -15.34 -15.85 2.05
C PHE A 20 -15.44 -14.58 2.91
N GLY A 21 -14.36 -14.15 3.57
CA GLY A 21 -14.38 -12.97 4.44
C GLY A 21 -12.98 -12.43 4.71
N VAL A 22 -12.86 -11.11 4.84
CA VAL A 22 -11.76 -10.45 5.57
C VAL A 22 -12.40 -9.65 6.69
N LEU A 23 -11.89 -9.79 7.91
CA LEU A 23 -12.27 -8.97 9.06
C LEU A 23 -11.03 -8.29 9.60
N GLY A 24 -10.93 -6.98 9.40
CA GLY A 24 -10.04 -6.13 10.17
C GLY A 24 -10.76 -5.77 11.47
N SER A 25 -10.19 -6.09 12.62
CA SER A 25 -10.75 -5.65 13.91
C SER A 25 -9.65 -5.53 14.96
N SER A 26 -9.85 -4.63 15.91
CA SER A 26 -9.04 -4.53 17.12
C SER A 26 -9.32 -5.73 18.03
N ILE A 27 -8.28 -6.32 18.64
CA ILE A 27 -8.46 -7.39 19.62
C ILE A 27 -8.79 -6.74 20.97
N GLU A 28 -10.00 -6.95 21.47
CA GLU A 28 -10.40 -6.51 22.81
C GLU A 28 -9.70 -7.36 23.88
N SER A 29 -9.71 -8.68 23.70
CA SER A 29 -8.99 -9.62 24.56
C SER A 29 -8.71 -10.94 23.85
N PHE A 30 -7.75 -11.71 24.36
CA PHE A 30 -7.49 -13.06 23.87
C PHE A 30 -7.25 -14.01 25.04
N GLU A 31 -7.64 -15.27 24.86
CA GLU A 31 -7.30 -16.36 25.77
C GLU A 31 -6.83 -17.60 25.01
N VAL A 32 -5.92 -18.36 25.62
CA VAL A 32 -5.51 -19.67 25.12
C VAL A 32 -6.11 -20.73 26.03
N LYS A 33 -7.03 -21.53 25.48
CA LYS A 33 -7.74 -22.57 26.21
C LYS A 33 -7.82 -23.84 25.38
N ASP A 34 -7.49 -24.98 25.98
CA ASP A 34 -7.56 -26.30 25.32
C ASP A 34 -6.84 -26.34 23.95
N ASN A 35 -5.63 -25.75 23.88
CA ASN A 35 -4.85 -25.56 22.64
C ASN A 35 -5.55 -24.77 21.53
N LYS A 36 -6.54 -23.94 21.88
CA LYS A 36 -7.22 -23.01 20.97
C LYS A 36 -6.92 -21.57 21.39
N LEU A 37 -6.64 -20.71 20.40
CA LEU A 37 -6.60 -19.26 20.57
C LEU A 37 -8.02 -18.72 20.37
N ILE A 38 -8.58 -18.11 21.41
CA ILE A 38 -9.88 -17.44 21.38
C ILE A 38 -9.60 -15.94 21.33
N LEU A 39 -10.15 -15.27 20.32
CA LEU A 39 -10.02 -13.83 20.12
C LEU A 39 -11.38 -13.17 20.32
N ASN A 40 -11.47 -12.28 21.30
CA ASN A 40 -12.60 -11.38 21.45
C ASN A 40 -12.25 -10.09 20.73
N LEU A 41 -13.09 -9.74 19.75
CA LEU A 41 -12.86 -8.64 18.84
C LEU A 41 -13.76 -7.47 19.24
N CYS A 42 -13.27 -6.24 19.08
CA CYS A 42 -14.10 -5.06 19.29
C CYS A 42 -15.33 -5.10 18.37
N GLU A 43 -16.50 -4.71 18.88
CA GLU A 43 -17.66 -4.42 18.05
C GLU A 43 -17.33 -3.23 17.14
N GLU A 44 -16.93 -3.53 15.91
CA GLU A 44 -16.73 -2.56 14.84
C GLU A 44 -17.74 -2.84 13.73
N GLU A 45 -18.25 -1.79 13.08
CA GLU A 45 -18.98 -1.96 11.82
C GLU A 45 -18.05 -2.59 10.80
N THR A 46 -18.24 -3.88 10.55
CA THR A 46 -17.36 -4.64 9.66
C THR A 46 -18.05 -4.78 8.33
N TYR A 47 -17.51 -4.08 7.34
CA TYR A 47 -18.00 -4.14 5.98
C TYR A 47 -17.20 -5.16 5.18
N PHE A 48 -17.89 -6.11 4.55
CA PHE A 48 -17.27 -7.01 3.60
C PHE A 48 -16.98 -6.25 2.29
N ASP A 49 -15.72 -5.94 2.05
CA ASP A 49 -15.26 -5.33 0.80
C ASP A 49 -14.87 -6.43 -0.20
N GLU A 50 -15.79 -6.74 -1.12
CA GLU A 50 -15.61 -7.77 -2.14
C GLU A 50 -14.39 -7.49 -3.04
N PHE A 51 -14.08 -6.23 -3.31
CA PHE A 51 -12.93 -5.86 -4.15
C PHE A 51 -11.61 -6.18 -3.46
N LYS A 52 -11.44 -5.76 -2.20
CA LYS A 52 -10.21 -6.07 -1.42
C LYS A 52 -10.00 -7.57 -1.30
N PHE A 53 -11.10 -8.30 -1.10
CA PHE A 53 -11.10 -9.74 -1.02
C PHE A 53 -10.62 -10.39 -2.34
N ASP A 54 -11.23 -10.00 -3.47
CA ASP A 54 -10.87 -10.52 -4.77
C ASP A 54 -9.43 -10.17 -5.16
N LEU A 55 -8.95 -8.99 -4.75
CA LEU A 55 -7.58 -8.56 -4.95
C LEU A 55 -6.57 -9.48 -4.24
N ILE A 56 -6.82 -9.81 -2.97
CA ILE A 56 -5.99 -10.73 -2.19
C ILE A 56 -6.00 -12.13 -2.79
N LYS A 57 -7.18 -12.60 -3.24
CA LYS A 57 -7.32 -13.89 -3.90
C LYS A 57 -6.51 -13.95 -5.20
N LYS A 58 -6.57 -12.91 -6.03
CA LYS A 58 -5.77 -12.80 -7.26
C LYS A 58 -4.28 -12.74 -6.95
N TYR A 59 -3.86 -11.95 -5.96
CA TYR A 59 -2.47 -11.87 -5.52
C TYR A 59 -1.92 -13.24 -5.10
N ARG A 60 -2.61 -13.96 -4.21
CA ARG A 60 -2.18 -15.29 -3.72
C ARG A 60 -2.16 -16.37 -4.79
N LYS A 61 -2.96 -16.22 -5.85
CA LYS A 61 -2.97 -17.12 -7.01
C LYS A 61 -1.97 -16.71 -8.10
N ASN A 62 -1.13 -15.69 -7.86
CA ASN A 62 -0.20 -15.13 -8.84
C ASN A 62 -0.92 -14.66 -10.13
N GLN A 63 -2.11 -14.09 -9.99
CA GLN A 63 -2.94 -13.62 -11.10
C GLN A 63 -2.84 -12.10 -11.33
N LEU A 64 -2.11 -11.39 -10.47
CA LEU A 64 -1.82 -9.96 -10.63
C LEU A 64 -0.45 -9.76 -11.28
N ARG A 65 -0.27 -8.60 -11.91
CA ARG A 65 0.95 -8.13 -12.55
C ARG A 65 1.26 -6.71 -12.07
N LEU A 66 2.54 -6.34 -12.19
CA LEU A 66 2.96 -4.95 -11.96
C LEU A 66 2.10 -4.02 -12.83
N GLN A 67 1.72 -2.88 -12.27
CA GLN A 67 0.91 -1.86 -12.93
C GLN A 67 -0.54 -2.27 -13.24
N ASP A 68 -1.05 -3.39 -12.71
CA ASP A 68 -2.49 -3.70 -12.83
C ASP A 68 -3.37 -2.60 -12.21
N TRP A 69 -2.83 -1.86 -11.23
CA TRP A 69 -3.47 -0.68 -10.63
C TRP A 69 -3.78 0.44 -11.64
N CYS A 70 -3.09 0.51 -12.78
CA CYS A 70 -3.36 1.50 -13.83
C CYS A 70 -4.77 1.38 -14.43
N ASN A 71 -5.41 0.21 -14.30
CA ASN A 71 -6.76 -0.04 -14.81
C ASN A 71 -7.87 0.22 -13.77
N LEU A 72 -7.48 0.59 -12.55
CA LEU A 72 -8.41 0.82 -11.45
C LEU A 72 -8.91 2.26 -11.43
N ASN A 73 -10.10 2.47 -10.88
CA ASN A 73 -10.56 3.81 -10.52
C ASN A 73 -9.94 4.27 -9.19
N GLU A 74 -10.12 5.54 -8.81
CA GLU A 74 -9.51 6.12 -7.60
C GLU A 74 -9.93 5.43 -6.30
N GLU A 75 -11.18 4.97 -6.18
CA GLU A 75 -11.63 4.22 -5.00
C GLU A 75 -10.94 2.86 -4.93
N GLU A 76 -10.85 2.16 -6.06
CA GLU A 76 -10.17 0.88 -6.17
C GLU A 76 -8.66 0.99 -5.93
N LYS A 77 -8.01 2.10 -6.33
CA LYS A 77 -6.59 2.36 -6.00
C LYS A 77 -6.37 2.55 -4.50
N LYS A 78 -7.27 3.25 -3.80
CA LYS A 78 -7.22 3.33 -2.33
C LYS A 78 -7.28 1.94 -1.71
N LYS A 79 -8.20 1.10 -2.19
CA LYS A 79 -8.31 -0.30 -1.77
C LYS A 79 -7.05 -1.11 -2.11
N TRP A 80 -6.43 -0.88 -3.27
CA TRP A 80 -5.15 -1.49 -3.64
C TRP A 80 -4.03 -1.14 -2.66
N ILE A 81 -3.92 0.13 -2.27
CA ILE A 81 -2.93 0.61 -1.29
C ILE A 81 -3.17 -0.02 0.08
N GLU A 82 -4.43 -0.06 0.53
CA GLU A 82 -4.80 -0.69 1.81
C GLU A 82 -4.47 -2.18 1.84
N VAL A 83 -4.79 -2.92 0.77
CA VAL A 83 -4.42 -4.33 0.68
C VAL A 83 -2.91 -4.49 0.59
N SER A 84 -2.21 -3.63 -0.14
CA SER A 84 -0.74 -3.65 -0.23
C SER A 84 -0.11 -3.49 1.15
N HIS A 85 -0.66 -2.63 2.02
CA HIS A 85 -0.21 -2.50 3.41
C HIS A 85 -0.33 -3.82 4.18
N TRP A 86 -1.44 -4.55 4.01
CA TRP A 86 -1.62 -5.86 4.65
C TRP A 86 -0.65 -6.90 4.10
N VAL A 87 -0.44 -6.93 2.78
CA VAL A 87 0.49 -7.86 2.13
C VAL A 87 1.94 -7.60 2.54
N GLN A 88 2.32 -6.32 2.65
CA GLN A 88 3.69 -5.89 2.96
C GLN A 88 4.19 -6.42 4.30
N GLN A 89 3.31 -6.57 5.29
CA GLN A 89 3.65 -7.07 6.63
C GLN A 89 4.25 -8.48 6.63
N TYR A 90 4.08 -9.24 5.54
CA TYR A 90 4.55 -10.62 5.40
C TYR A 90 5.61 -10.80 4.32
N LYS A 91 6.02 -9.73 3.64
CA LYS A 91 7.04 -9.80 2.58
C LYS A 91 8.45 -9.69 3.19
N PRO A 92 9.43 -10.46 2.67
CA PRO A 92 10.82 -10.16 2.93
C PRO A 92 11.13 -8.76 2.40
N LEU A 93 11.89 -8.00 3.19
CA LEU A 93 12.23 -6.62 2.85
C LEU A 93 13.67 -6.58 2.35
N ASP A 94 13.84 -6.39 1.05
CA ASP A 94 15.14 -6.12 0.45
C ASP A 94 15.45 -4.63 0.53
N LEU A 95 16.71 -4.28 0.79
CA LEU A 95 17.14 -2.89 0.85
C LEU A 95 17.22 -2.29 -0.57
N VAL A 96 16.37 -1.29 -0.85
CA VAL A 96 16.36 -0.58 -2.13
C VAL A 96 17.03 0.79 -1.99
N SER A 97 18.00 1.09 -2.83
CA SER A 97 18.70 2.38 -2.84
C SER A 97 18.25 3.31 -3.97
N SER A 98 17.59 2.79 -5.00
CA SER A 98 17.18 3.57 -6.17
C SER A 98 15.98 2.96 -6.88
N ILE A 99 15.09 3.81 -7.38
CA ILE A 99 13.91 3.45 -8.17
C ILE A 99 13.76 4.33 -9.41
N VAL A 100 12.96 3.87 -10.37
CA VAL A 100 12.58 4.63 -11.56
C VAL A 100 11.06 4.72 -11.63
N ILE A 101 10.53 5.93 -11.67
CA ILE A 101 9.10 6.19 -11.85
C ILE A 101 8.84 6.57 -13.31
N ASP A 102 7.90 5.88 -13.95
CA ASP A 102 7.38 6.25 -15.28
C ASP A 102 6.17 7.18 -15.13
N GLY A 103 6.40 8.48 -15.35
CA GLY A 103 5.40 9.52 -15.16
C GLY A 103 4.16 9.41 -16.05
N ARG A 104 4.22 8.64 -17.15
CA ARG A 104 3.10 8.49 -18.09
C ARG A 104 1.89 7.77 -17.48
N ASN A 105 2.14 6.96 -16.45
CA ASN A 105 1.11 6.24 -15.73
C ASN A 105 0.59 7.00 -14.51
N ILE A 106 1.16 8.17 -14.18
CA ILE A 106 0.83 8.92 -12.97
C ILE A 106 -0.13 10.06 -13.31
N LYS A 107 -1.38 9.96 -12.85
CA LYS A 107 -2.43 10.96 -13.07
C LYS A 107 -3.04 11.48 -11.77
N SER A 108 -2.87 10.76 -10.67
CA SER A 108 -3.33 11.14 -9.33
C SER A 108 -2.30 10.80 -8.26
N PHE A 109 -2.52 11.28 -7.03
CA PHE A 109 -1.67 10.91 -5.90
C PHE A 109 -1.75 9.42 -5.58
N ASN A 110 -2.92 8.78 -5.78
CA ASN A 110 -3.04 7.34 -5.59
C ASN A 110 -2.27 6.55 -6.67
N ASP A 111 -2.17 7.05 -7.91
CA ASP A 111 -1.29 6.44 -8.92
C ASP A 111 0.17 6.48 -8.46
N PHE A 112 0.61 7.64 -7.95
CA PHE A 112 1.96 7.80 -7.43
C PHE A 112 2.24 6.81 -6.31
N LEU A 113 1.34 6.71 -5.32
CA LEU A 113 1.49 5.78 -4.18
C LEU A 113 1.50 4.32 -4.62
N CYS A 114 0.66 3.92 -5.59
CA CYS A 114 0.69 2.57 -6.14
C CYS A 114 2.01 2.30 -6.86
N CYS A 115 2.47 3.24 -7.69
CA CYS A 115 3.71 3.11 -8.45
C CYS A 115 4.94 3.01 -7.54
N ILE A 116 5.16 3.97 -6.63
CA ILE A 116 6.31 3.94 -5.72
C ILE A 116 6.29 2.72 -4.80
N GLY A 117 5.09 2.31 -4.37
CA GLY A 117 4.90 1.06 -3.64
C GLY A 117 5.46 -0.15 -4.37
N GLU A 118 5.10 -0.31 -5.65
CA GLU A 118 5.59 -1.41 -6.47
C GLU A 118 7.07 -1.30 -6.84
N GLU A 119 7.57 -0.10 -7.11
CA GLU A 119 8.99 0.10 -7.44
C GLU A 119 9.91 -0.21 -6.25
N VAL A 120 9.47 0.05 -5.02
CA VAL A 120 10.26 -0.25 -3.81
C VAL A 120 10.05 -1.69 -3.35
N ASN A 121 8.81 -2.19 -3.33
CA ASN A 121 8.46 -3.43 -2.63
C ASN A 121 7.87 -4.53 -3.54
N GLY A 122 7.98 -4.35 -4.86
CA GLY A 122 7.45 -5.27 -5.87
C GLY A 122 5.92 -5.28 -5.94
N LEU A 123 5.35 -6.19 -6.74
CA LEU A 123 3.89 -6.35 -6.94
C LEU A 123 3.09 -6.28 -5.64
N MET A 124 2.07 -5.42 -5.54
CA MET A 124 1.34 -5.14 -4.29
C MET A 124 2.26 -4.60 -3.18
N GLY A 125 3.19 -3.73 -3.56
CA GLY A 125 4.12 -3.09 -2.65
C GLY A 125 3.49 -1.86 -1.99
N TYR A 126 3.75 -1.67 -0.71
CA TYR A 126 3.22 -0.53 0.05
C TYR A 126 4.33 0.46 0.39
N PHE A 127 4.06 1.76 0.26
CA PHE A 127 5.02 2.80 0.59
C PHE A 127 4.30 4.08 1.08
N GLY A 128 3.29 3.90 1.93
CA GLY A 128 2.43 4.96 2.45
C GLY A 128 1.05 5.00 1.80
N SER A 129 0.07 5.58 2.52
CA SER A 129 -1.32 5.78 2.07
C SER A 129 -1.76 7.25 2.09
N SER A 130 -0.85 8.15 2.44
CA SER A 130 -1.07 9.60 2.57
C SER A 130 0.27 10.32 2.41
N PHE A 131 0.27 11.65 2.33
CA PHE A 131 1.52 12.43 2.37
C PHE A 131 2.35 12.17 3.63
N GLY A 132 1.70 12.07 4.79
CA GLY A 132 2.37 11.72 6.04
C GLY A 132 2.99 10.31 5.97
N GLY A 133 2.21 9.32 5.50
CA GLY A 133 2.72 7.95 5.35
C GLY A 133 3.85 7.81 4.33
N LEU A 134 3.82 8.62 3.26
CA LEU A 134 4.89 8.71 2.27
C LEU A 134 6.16 9.34 2.89
N SER A 135 6.00 10.45 3.62
CA SER A 135 7.09 11.12 4.35
C SER A 135 7.78 10.17 5.34
N ASP A 136 6.99 9.44 6.14
CA ASP A 136 7.50 8.45 7.08
C ASP A 136 8.26 7.34 6.33
N SER A 137 7.71 6.85 5.21
CA SER A 137 8.36 5.80 4.41
C SER A 137 9.68 6.26 3.79
N LEU A 138 9.77 7.50 3.31
CA LEU A 138 10.99 8.09 2.73
C LEU A 138 12.11 8.32 3.76
N THR A 139 11.78 8.35 5.04
CA THR A 139 12.74 8.59 6.14
C THR A 139 13.07 7.33 6.95
N GLY A 140 12.70 6.15 6.44
CA GLY A 140 13.03 4.86 7.04
C GLY A 140 11.89 4.23 7.87
N GLY A 141 10.64 4.60 7.60
CA GLY A 141 9.42 3.98 8.15
C GLY A 141 9.19 2.55 7.65
N ILE A 142 8.00 2.26 7.09
CA ILE A 142 7.58 0.89 6.68
C ILE A 142 8.29 0.38 5.38
N GLY A 143 9.36 1.03 4.93
CA GLY A 143 10.11 0.64 3.73
C GLY A 143 11.55 0.24 4.03
N CYS A 144 12.04 -0.83 3.42
CA CYS A 144 13.48 -1.11 3.40
C CYS A 144 14.17 -0.32 2.30
N ILE A 145 14.41 0.96 2.59
CA ILE A 145 15.17 1.82 1.70
C ILE A 145 16.49 2.25 2.32
N THR A 146 17.48 2.50 1.47
CA THR A 146 18.61 3.34 1.86
C THR A 146 18.13 4.79 1.85
N VAL A 147 18.34 5.52 2.95
CA VAL A 147 17.94 6.93 3.06
C VAL A 147 19.16 7.82 2.75
N PRO A 148 19.03 8.83 1.84
CA PRO A 148 17.85 9.13 1.04
C PRO A 148 17.67 8.13 -0.12
N LEU A 149 16.41 7.82 -0.45
CA LEU A 149 16.08 7.03 -1.64
C LEU A 149 16.41 7.83 -2.90
N ASN A 150 17.05 7.22 -3.89
CA ASN A 150 17.30 7.85 -5.18
C ASN A 150 16.13 7.60 -6.13
N ILE A 151 15.39 8.64 -6.50
CA ILE A 151 14.23 8.56 -7.39
C ILE A 151 14.59 9.18 -8.73
N THR A 152 14.49 8.40 -9.80
CA THR A 152 14.53 8.95 -11.17
C THR A 152 13.11 8.99 -11.73
N TRP A 153 12.56 10.19 -11.94
CA TRP A 153 11.25 10.39 -12.52
C TRP A 153 11.37 10.70 -14.02
N LYS A 154 10.89 9.79 -14.86
CA LYS A 154 10.87 9.94 -16.31
C LYS A 154 9.54 10.48 -16.80
N TYR A 155 9.54 11.26 -17.88
CA TYR A 155 8.33 11.83 -18.50
C TYR A 155 7.54 12.74 -17.55
N PHE A 156 8.26 13.51 -16.74
CA PHE A 156 7.68 14.31 -15.67
C PHE A 156 6.68 15.38 -16.16
N GLU A 157 6.98 16.02 -17.29
CA GLU A 157 6.09 17.04 -17.86
C GLU A 157 4.71 16.47 -18.25
N GLU A 158 4.65 15.20 -18.65
CA GLU A 158 3.39 14.51 -18.97
C GLU A 158 2.54 14.26 -17.72
N THR A 159 3.19 13.98 -16.57
CA THR A 159 2.52 13.87 -15.27
C THR A 159 1.97 15.22 -14.84
N LYS A 160 2.78 16.28 -14.87
CA LYS A 160 2.40 17.62 -14.38
C LYS A 160 1.13 18.14 -15.06
N TYR A 161 0.98 17.86 -16.35
CA TYR A 161 -0.23 18.22 -17.09
C TYR A 161 -1.46 17.39 -16.66
N SER A 162 -1.28 16.10 -16.37
CA SER A 162 -2.39 15.20 -16.02
C SER A 162 -2.87 15.42 -14.59
N PHE A 163 -1.95 15.57 -13.63
CA PHE A 163 -2.25 15.70 -12.20
C PHE A 163 -3.09 16.94 -11.87
N ASN A 164 -2.73 18.09 -12.47
CA ASN A 164 -3.43 19.37 -12.26
C ASN A 164 -4.86 19.40 -12.81
N ASN A 165 -5.25 18.41 -13.63
CA ASN A 165 -6.59 18.32 -14.21
C ASN A 165 -7.53 17.38 -13.44
N TYR A 166 -7.00 16.54 -12.54
CA TYR A 166 -7.75 15.49 -11.85
C TYR A 166 -7.72 15.61 -10.32
N ASP A 167 -6.65 16.16 -9.74
CA ASP A 167 -6.50 16.41 -8.30
C ASP A 167 -6.32 17.91 -8.00
N ASN A 168 -6.27 18.28 -6.71
CA ASN A 168 -5.98 19.65 -6.30
C ASN A 168 -4.55 20.03 -6.74
N PRO A 169 -4.32 21.09 -7.53
CA PRO A 169 -2.98 21.49 -7.98
C PRO A 169 -1.96 21.64 -6.85
N ASP A 170 -2.42 22.07 -5.67
CA ASP A 170 -1.59 22.20 -4.47
C ASP A 170 -1.00 20.84 -4.01
N ASP A 171 -1.70 19.73 -4.25
CA ASP A 171 -1.24 18.39 -3.88
C ASP A 171 -0.06 17.93 -4.75
N PHE A 172 -0.04 18.30 -6.03
CA PHE A 172 1.10 17.98 -6.89
C PHE A 172 2.33 18.78 -6.49
N GLU A 173 2.19 20.09 -6.26
CA GLU A 173 3.30 20.93 -5.80
C GLU A 173 3.85 20.44 -4.46
N TYR A 174 2.96 20.08 -3.53
CA TYR A 174 3.33 19.52 -2.24
C TYR A 174 4.04 18.16 -2.36
N LEU A 175 3.59 17.27 -3.26
CA LEU A 175 4.30 16.03 -3.56
C LEU A 175 5.74 16.31 -3.99
N ILE A 176 5.95 17.25 -4.90
CA ILE A 176 7.28 17.57 -5.41
C ILE A 176 8.17 18.19 -4.31
N GLU A 177 7.61 19.08 -3.49
CA GLU A 177 8.32 19.63 -2.33
C GLU A 177 8.76 18.52 -1.37
N LEU A 178 7.84 17.63 -1.01
CA LEU A 178 8.12 16.49 -0.12
C LEU A 178 9.23 15.58 -0.68
N LEU A 179 9.17 15.24 -1.97
CA LEU A 179 10.19 14.39 -2.60
C LEU A 179 11.56 15.06 -2.65
N ASN A 180 11.63 16.37 -2.93
CA ASN A 180 12.90 17.10 -2.89
C ASN A 180 13.48 17.20 -1.47
N GLU A 181 12.63 17.28 -0.45
CA GLU A 181 13.07 17.36 0.94
C GLU A 181 13.56 16.00 1.47
N LYS A 182 12.86 14.91 1.13
CA LYS A 182 13.05 13.59 1.77
C LYS A 182 13.76 12.54 0.89
N SER A 183 14.06 12.85 -0.37
CA SER A 183 14.69 11.92 -1.32
C SER A 183 15.73 12.62 -2.20
N THR A 184 16.48 11.85 -3.00
CA THR A 184 17.27 12.41 -4.10
C THR A 184 16.47 12.28 -5.38
N LEU A 185 15.83 13.37 -5.81
CA LEU A 185 14.94 13.39 -6.97
C LEU A 185 15.67 13.87 -8.24
N ASN A 186 15.66 13.04 -9.28
CA ASN A 186 16.15 13.37 -10.61
C ASN A 186 14.99 13.33 -11.61
N ILE A 187 14.67 14.46 -12.23
CA ILE A 187 13.57 14.59 -13.20
C ILE A 187 14.13 14.60 -14.63
N THR A 188 13.52 13.82 -15.53
CA THR A 188 13.88 13.71 -16.96
C THR A 188 12.67 13.64 -17.87
#